data_AF-A0A8S8YKF8-F1
#
_entry.id   AF-A0A8S8YKF8-F1
#
_cell.length_a   1.000
_cell.length_b   1.000
_cell.length_c   1.000
_cell.angle_alpha   90.00
_cell.angle_beta   90.00
_cell.angle_gamma   90.00
#
_symmetry.space_group_name_H-M   'P 1'
#
loop_
_entity.id
_entity.type
_entity.pdbx_description
1 polymer ?
#
loop_
_entity_poly.entity_id
_entity_poly.type
_entity_poly.pdbx_seq_one_letter_code
_entity_poly.pdbx_strand_id
1 'polypeptide(L)' 'MFDESMLPDVTLGEDEPAMAKVLLVVSILGAMALLILYGVLFPGSDIPALGTWYRFSVVWPTAESGFS' A
#
# COMPACT_ATOMS: atom_id res chain seq x y z
N MET A 1 15.00 -22.00 16.01
CA MET A 1 14.27 -20.78 16.35
C MET A 1 15.13 -19.62 15.86
N PHE A 2 14.62 -18.82 14.93
CA PHE A 2 15.29 -17.58 14.52
C PHE A 2 14.93 -16.53 15.58
N ASP A 3 15.94 -15.93 16.20
CA ASP A 3 15.78 -14.87 17.20
C ASP A 3 15.20 -13.63 16.52
N GLU A 4 13.96 -13.25 16.87
CA GLU A 4 13.35 -11.99 16.40
C GLU A 4 14.13 -10.76 16.89
N SER A 5 15.07 -10.94 17.83
CA SER A 5 16.00 -9.92 18.34
C SER A 5 17.23 -9.66 17.45
N MET A 6 17.44 -10.46 16.39
CA MET A 6 18.52 -10.29 15.41
C MET A 6 18.07 -9.62 14.10
N LEU A 7 16.80 -9.23 13.99
CA LEU A 7 16.34 -8.45 12.85
C LEU A 7 16.84 -7.01 13.08
N PRO A 8 17.74 -6.47 12.23
CA PRO A 8 18.19 -5.09 12.37
C PRO A 8 16.94 -4.20 12.34
N ASP A 9 16.85 -3.31 13.32
CA ASP A 9 15.77 -2.35 13.44
C ASP A 9 15.79 -1.48 12.18
N VAL A 10 14.90 -1.77 11.22
CA VAL A 10 14.79 -1.07 9.92
C VAL A 10 14.16 0.33 10.08
N THR A 11 14.23 0.88 11.29
CA THR A 11 13.77 2.21 11.65
C THR A 11 14.86 3.22 11.29
N LEU A 12 14.93 3.58 9.99
CA LEU A 12 15.70 4.71 9.45
C LEU A 12 16.98 5.04 10.25
N GLY A 13 18.03 4.24 10.10
CA GLY A 13 19.27 4.42 10.87
C GLY A 13 19.82 5.83 10.71
N GLU A 14 20.34 6.43 11.80
CA GLU A 14 20.87 7.81 11.78
C GLU A 14 21.89 8.08 10.66
N ASP A 15 22.55 7.02 10.16
CA ASP A 15 23.52 7.03 9.04
C ASP A 15 22.91 6.86 7.63
N GLU A 16 21.59 6.89 7.47
CA GLU A 16 20.99 6.79 6.15
C GLU A 16 21.34 8.00 5.27
N PRO A 17 21.78 7.78 4.02
CA PRO A 17 22.10 8.87 3.12
C PRO A 17 20.85 9.75 2.94
N ALA A 18 21.00 11.06 3.14
CA ALA A 18 19.90 12.02 3.02
C ALA A 18 19.11 11.85 1.71
N MET A 19 19.78 11.36 0.66
CA MET A 19 19.17 11.01 -0.63
C MET A 19 18.07 9.95 -0.54
N ALA A 20 18.19 8.94 0.33
CA ALA A 20 17.16 7.90 0.50
C ALA A 20 15.85 8.48 1.06
N LYS A 21 15.96 9.38 2.05
CA LYS A 21 14.81 10.09 2.62
C LYS A 21 14.13 10.99 1.59
N VAL A 22 14.92 11.68 0.75
CA VAL A 22 14.40 12.49 -0.36
C VAL A 22 13.66 11.62 -1.38
N LEU A 23 14.24 10.48 -1.79
CA LEU A 23 13.60 9.56 -2.72
C LEU A 23 12.29 8.97 -2.16
N LEU A 24 12.24 8.67 -0.87
CA LEU A 24 11.02 8.21 -0.20
C LEU A 24 9.92 9.28 -0.25
N VAL A 25 10.24 10.53 0.06
CA VAL A 25 9.29 11.64 0.00
C VAL A 25 8.80 11.89 -1.43
N VAL A 26 9.72 11.89 -2.41
CA VAL A 26 9.38 12.05 -3.82
C VAL A 26 8.51 10.91 -4.32
N SER A 27 8.78 9.67 -3.88
CA SER A 27 7.98 8.50 -4.21
C SER A 27 6.54 8.62 -3.70
N ILE A 28 6.36 9.05 -2.45
CA ILE A 28 5.02 9.26 -1.85
C ILE A 28 4.26 10.35 -2.61
N LEU A 29 4.89 11.50 -2.86
CA LEU A 29 4.26 12.60 -3.60
C LEU A 29 3.89 12.20 -5.03
N GLY A 30 4.76 11.46 -5.71
CA GLY A 30 4.50 10.92 -7.04
C GLY A 30 3.33 9.95 -7.06
N ALA A 31 3.25 9.04 -6.10
CA ALA A 31 2.13 8.12 -5.96
C ALA A 31 0.81 8.87 -5.71
N MET A 32 0.80 9.87 -4.83
CA MET A 32 -0.38 10.71 -4.59
C MET A 32 -0.83 11.47 -5.83
N ALA A 33 0.10 12.06 -6.58
CA ALA A 33 -0.21 12.78 -7.81
C ALA A 33 -0.84 11.86 -8.86
N LEU A 34 -0.31 10.64 -9.03
CA LEU A 34 -0.87 9.65 -9.96
C LEU A 34 -2.26 9.17 -9.51
N LEU A 35 -2.50 9.02 -8.21
CA LEU A 35 -3.81 8.65 -7.68
C LEU A 35 -4.86 9.76 -7.93
N ILE A 36 -4.48 11.02 -7.72
CA ILE A 36 -5.35 12.17 -8.02
C ILE A 36 -5.64 12.24 -9.53
N LEU A 37 -4.60 12.12 -10.36
CA LEU A 37 -4.72 12.14 -11.81
C LEU A 37 -5.62 10.99 -12.31
N TYR A 38 -5.49 9.80 -11.74
CA TYR A 38 -6.34 8.65 -12.04
C TYR A 38 -7.81 8.94 -11.72
N GLY A 39 -8.10 9.52 -10.54
CA GLY A 39 -9.46 9.88 -10.14
C GLY A 39 -10.11 10.92 -11.07
N VAL A 40 -9.31 11.80 -11.67
CA VAL A 40 -9.78 12.78 -12.67
C VAL A 40 -10.01 12.13 -14.04
N LEU A 41 -9.09 11.26 -14.48
CA LEU A 41 -9.17 10.57 -15.78
C LEU A 41 -10.31 9.55 -15.83
N PHE A 42 -10.55 8.85 -14.71
CA PHE A 42 -11.52 7.77 -14.61
C PHE A 42 -12.48 8.03 -13.44
N PRO A 43 -13.43 8.98 -13.61
CA PRO A 43 -14.42 9.25 -12.59
C PRO A 43 -15.34 8.04 -12.40
N GLY A 44 -15.53 7.60 -11.15
CA GLY A 44 -16.41 6.47 -10.81
C GLY A 44 -15.79 5.07 -10.95
N SER A 45 -14.51 4.96 -11.34
CA SER A 45 -13.77 3.69 -11.25
C SER A 45 -13.12 3.53 -9.87
N ASP A 46 -13.02 2.30 -9.39
CA ASP A 46 -12.35 1.99 -8.13
C ASP A 46 -10.90 2.47 -8.12
N ILE A 47 -10.50 3.13 -7.04
CA ILE A 47 -9.13 3.62 -6.89
C ILE A 47 -8.20 2.40 -6.75
N PRO A 48 -7.20 2.22 -7.63
CA PRO A 48 -6.36 1.01 -7.68
C PRO A 48 -5.58 0.75 -6.38
N ALA A 49 -5.35 1.78 -5.54
CA ALA A 49 -4.73 1.63 -4.22
C ALA A 49 -5.70 1.21 -3.10
N LEU A 50 -7.03 1.27 -3.31
CA LEU A 50 -8.05 1.00 -2.30
C LEU A 50 -8.96 -0.21 -2.62
N GLY A 51 -8.91 -0.74 -3.85
CA GLY A 51 -9.83 -1.78 -4.33
C GLY A 51 -9.78 -3.15 -3.62
N THR A 52 -8.68 -3.48 -2.92
CA THR A 52 -8.55 -4.78 -2.23
C THR A 52 -9.44 -4.90 -0.98
N TRP A 53 -9.67 -3.81 -0.24
CA TRP A 53 -10.43 -3.87 1.03
C TRP A 53 -11.92 -4.08 0.82
N TYR A 54 -12.50 -3.44 -0.21
CA TYR A 54 -13.92 -3.61 -0.55
C TYR A 54 -14.18 -4.98 -1.18
N ARG A 55 -13.25 -5.52 -1.97
CA ARG A 55 -13.40 -6.86 -2.56
C ARG A 55 -13.38 -7.97 -1.51
N PHE A 56 -12.52 -7.87 -0.49
CA PHE A 56 -12.47 -8.88 0.57
C PHE A 56 -13.72 -8.85 1.46
N SER A 57 -14.21 -7.67 1.84
CA SER A 57 -15.38 -7.55 2.73
C SER A 57 -16.72 -7.87 2.06
N VAL A 58 -16.85 -7.69 0.74
CA VAL A 58 -18.10 -7.94 0.01
C VAL A 58 -18.14 -9.33 -0.65
N VAL A 59 -17.01 -9.84 -1.16
CA VAL A 59 -16.98 -11.12 -1.91
C VAL A 59 -16.70 -12.33 -1.02
N TRP A 60 -15.86 -12.20 0.02
CA TRP A 60 -15.55 -13.31 0.94
C TRP A 60 -16.78 -13.97 1.57
N PRO A 61 -17.78 -13.22 2.11
CA PRO A 61 -18.96 -13.85 2.70
C PRO A 61 -19.85 -14.59 1.68
N THR A 62 -19.79 -14.22 0.38
CA THR A 62 -20.54 -14.92 -0.67
C THR A 62 -19.88 -16.20 -1.18
N ALA A 63 -18.58 -16.37 -0.94
CA ALA A 63 -17.85 -17.57 -1.34
C ALA A 63 -18.15 -18.77 -0.44
N GLU A 64 -18.46 -18.53 0.85
CA GLU A 64 -18.80 -19.59 1.81
C GLU A 64 -20.24 -20.10 1.67
N SER A 65 -21.17 -19.28 1.18
CA SER A 65 -22.58 -19.65 0.99
C SER A 65 -22.87 -20.48 -0.28
N GLY A 66 -21.85 -20.74 -1.12
CA GLY A 66 -21.97 -21.50 -2.36
C GLY A 66 -21.60 -22.98 -2.27
N PHE A 67 -21.18 -23.45 -1.08
CA PHE A 67 -20.89 -24.86 -0.80
C PHE A 67 -21.92 -25.41 0.21
N SER A 68 -23.13 -25.67 -0.26
CA SER A 68 -24.09 -26.59 0.36
C SER A 68 -24.91 -27.31 -0.70
#